data_AF-A0A1E1F0P3-F1
#
_entry.id   AF-A0A1E1F0P3-F1
#
_cell.length_a   1.000
_cell.length_b   1.000
_cell.length_c   1.000
_cell.angle_alpha   90.00
_cell.angle_beta   90.00
_cell.angle_gamma   90.00
#
_symmetry.space_group_name_H-M   'P 1'
#
loop_
_entity.id
_entity.type
_entity.pdbx_description
1 polymer ?
#
loop_
_entity_poly.entity_id
_entity_poly.type
_entity_poly.pdbx_seq_one_letter_code
_entity_poly.pdbx_strand_id
1 'polypeptide(L)'
;MKLSDPLFGDVELRPIDHVLLRGNPTHPALDGRSGCHDFSELEQALARLAGWLAGFGLERGARVASWIAKGPVAALMPLAAPRAGLVHVPINPLLKHAQVAHILSDSGAALLIGTAARLDTLGEGDVPSGCHLHPEGDAAAAMRGGRG
;
A
#
# COMPACT_ATOMS: atom_id res chain seq x y z
N MET A 1 -23.12 4.74 0.07
CA MET A 1 -24.29 4.24 -0.69
C MET A 1 -24.94 3.17 0.15
N LYS A 2 -26.21 3.33 0.57
CA LYS A 2 -26.93 2.27 1.29
C LYS A 2 -27.36 1.22 0.26
N LEU A 3 -26.85 -0.01 0.36
CA LEU A 3 -27.41 -1.13 -0.38
C LEU A 3 -28.44 -1.80 0.53
N SER A 4 -29.71 -1.73 0.16
CA SER A 4 -30.79 -2.47 0.82
C SER A 4 -30.90 -3.87 0.21
N ASP A 5 -29.93 -4.73 0.52
CA ASP A 5 -29.97 -6.16 0.20
C ASP A 5 -30.36 -6.92 1.47
N PRO A 6 -31.41 -7.77 1.45
CA PRO A 6 -31.91 -8.48 2.63
C PRO A 6 -30.86 -9.38 3.31
N LEU A 7 -29.76 -9.74 2.64
CA LEU A 7 -28.64 -10.46 3.25
C LEU A 7 -27.71 -9.58 4.11
N PHE A 8 -27.74 -8.26 3.91
CA PHE A 8 -26.79 -7.30 4.48
C PHE A 8 -27.43 -6.24 5.39
N GLY A 9 -28.70 -6.39 5.82
CA GLY A 9 -29.35 -5.45 6.75
C GLY A 9 -29.12 -3.96 6.42
N ASP A 10 -29.14 -3.10 7.44
CA ASP A 10 -28.78 -1.67 7.31
C ASP A 10 -27.24 -1.49 7.42
N VAL A 11 -26.46 -2.24 6.62
CA VAL A 11 -24.99 -2.10 6.63
C VAL A 11 -24.56 -0.82 5.91
N GLU A 12 -23.95 0.09 6.67
CA GLU A 12 -23.27 1.25 6.10
C GLU A 12 -22.03 0.79 5.31
N LEU A 13 -22.09 0.89 3.98
CA LEU A 13 -20.96 0.58 3.12
C LEU A 13 -19.92 1.70 3.19
N ARG A 14 -18.70 1.31 3.58
CA ARG A 14 -17.52 2.17 3.58
C ARG A 14 -16.43 1.55 2.70
N PRO A 15 -15.54 2.36 2.13
CA PRO A 15 -14.40 1.81 1.40
C PRO A 15 -13.50 0.99 2.36
N ILE A 16 -12.75 0.05 1.78
CA ILE A 16 -12.03 -0.98 2.55
C ILE A 16 -11.00 -0.40 3.52
N ASP A 17 -10.48 0.79 3.25
CA ASP A 17 -9.54 1.50 4.12
C ASP A 17 -10.14 1.79 5.51
N HIS A 18 -11.46 1.83 5.67
CA HIS A 18 -12.12 2.05 6.96
C HIS A 18 -12.16 0.80 7.86
N VAL A 19 -11.63 -0.34 7.42
CA VAL A 19 -11.67 -1.59 8.18
C VAL A 19 -11.02 -1.46 9.56
N LEU A 20 -9.98 -0.64 9.70
CA LEU A 20 -9.30 -0.44 10.98
C LEU A 20 -10.13 0.36 12.00
N LEU A 21 -11.13 1.11 11.53
CA LEU A 21 -12.07 1.83 12.39
C LEU A 21 -13.21 0.93 12.92
N ARG A 22 -13.26 -0.33 12.48
CA ARG A 22 -14.30 -1.29 12.88
C ARG A 22 -13.90 -2.15 14.08
N GLY A 23 -12.60 -2.20 14.41
CA GLY A 23 -12.07 -2.91 15.57
C GLY A 23 -12.14 -2.08 16.85
N ASN A 24 -11.93 -2.72 18.00
CA ASN A 24 -11.66 -2.00 19.24
C ASN A 24 -10.27 -1.35 19.12
N PRO A 25 -10.14 -0.02 19.30
CA PRO A 25 -8.88 0.71 19.11
C PRO A 25 -7.67 0.10 19.83
N THR A 26 -7.87 -0.50 21.00
CA THR A 26 -6.78 -1.05 21.84
C THR A 26 -6.58 -2.56 21.69
N HIS A 27 -7.34 -3.22 20.81
CA HIS A 27 -7.14 -4.65 20.54
C HIS A 27 -6.04 -4.86 19.50
N PRO A 28 -5.26 -5.96 19.62
CA PRO A 28 -4.36 -6.42 18.57
C PRO A 28 -5.04 -6.50 17.20
N ALA A 29 -4.40 -5.90 16.19
CA ALA A 29 -4.89 -5.87 14.81
C ALA A 29 -3.89 -6.50 13.83
N LEU A 30 -2.58 -6.30 14.04
CA LEU A 30 -1.53 -6.93 13.25
C LEU A 30 -0.41 -7.42 14.18
N ASP A 31 -0.23 -8.73 14.24
CA ASP A 31 0.86 -9.37 14.98
C ASP A 31 1.87 -9.96 13.98
N GLY A 32 3.17 -9.73 14.25
CA GLY A 32 4.24 -10.19 13.40
C GLY A 32 5.62 -9.95 14.00
N ARG A 33 6.67 -10.23 13.22
CA ARG A 33 8.06 -10.10 13.70
C ARG A 33 8.45 -8.69 14.13
N SER A 34 7.74 -7.68 13.63
CA SER A 34 7.96 -6.27 13.93
C SER A 34 7.26 -5.82 15.22
N GLY A 35 6.52 -6.71 15.89
CA GLY A 35 5.69 -6.41 17.05
C GLY A 35 4.20 -6.57 16.76
N CYS A 36 3.41 -6.39 17.81
CA CYS A 36 1.95 -6.36 17.74
C CYS A 36 1.48 -4.90 17.73
N HIS A 37 0.68 -4.55 16.72
CA HIS A 37 0.05 -3.24 16.59
C HIS A 37 -1.44 -3.34 16.88
N ASP A 38 -1.96 -2.41 17.66
CA ASP A 38 -3.40 -2.27 17.86
C ASP A 38 -4.09 -1.57 16.67
N PHE A 39 -5.42 -1.57 16.67
CA PHE A 39 -6.20 -0.93 15.61
C PHE A 39 -5.92 0.57 15.48
N SER A 40 -5.68 1.27 16.60
CA SER A 40 -5.43 2.70 16.61
C SER A 40 -4.06 3.05 16.02
N GLU A 41 -3.02 2.27 16.34
CA GLU A 41 -1.67 2.43 15.82
C GLU A 41 -1.62 2.16 14.32
N LEU A 42 -2.30 1.10 13.86
CA LEU A 42 -2.37 0.79 12.43
C LEU A 42 -3.14 1.85 11.66
N GLU A 43 -4.24 2.39 12.20
CA GLU A 43 -5.01 3.45 11.54
C GLU A 43 -4.15 4.72 11.36
N GLN A 44 -3.37 5.07 12.38
CA GLN A 44 -2.42 6.19 12.27
C GLN A 44 -1.30 5.91 11.25
N ALA A 45 -0.74 4.70 11.25
CA ALA A 45 0.27 4.30 10.27
C ALA A 45 -0.29 4.29 8.83
N LEU A 46 -1.53 3.84 8.67
CA LEU A 46 -2.27 3.84 7.42
C LEU A 46 -2.51 5.28 6.91
N ALA A 47 -2.96 6.18 7.78
CA ALA A 47 -3.15 7.58 7.43
C ALA A 47 -1.84 8.24 6.97
N ARG A 48 -0.73 7.99 7.65
CA ARG A 48 0.59 8.50 7.26
C ARG A 48 1.07 7.92 5.93
N LEU A 49 0.91 6.61 5.72
CA LEU A 49 1.29 5.97 4.47
C LEU A 49 0.46 6.51 3.29
N ALA A 50 -0.86 6.67 3.47
CA ALA A 50 -1.73 7.27 2.47
C ALA A 50 -1.35 8.73 2.18
N GLY A 51 -1.00 9.52 3.21
CA GLY A 51 -0.49 10.89 3.04
C GLY A 51 0.82 10.94 2.27
N TRP A 52 1.76 10.04 2.55
CA TRP A 52 3.01 9.92 1.80
C TRP A 52 2.77 9.55 0.33
N LEU A 53 1.86 8.61 0.06
CA LEU A 53 1.45 8.26 -1.30
C LEU A 53 0.81 9.46 -2.04
N ALA A 54 -0.06 10.21 -1.36
CA ALA A 54 -0.67 11.42 -1.92
C ALA A 54 0.36 12.51 -2.23
N GLY A 55 1.45 12.59 -1.47
CA GLY A 55 2.55 13.53 -1.68
C GLY A 55 3.26 13.41 -3.04
N PHE A 56 3.11 12.28 -3.74
CA PHE A 56 3.62 12.11 -5.10
C PHE A 56 2.80 12.85 -6.17
N GLY A 57 1.61 13.37 -5.83
CA GLY A 57 0.79 14.14 -6.77
C GLY A 57 0.28 13.34 -7.96
N LEU A 58 0.15 12.03 -7.82
CA LEU A 58 -0.35 11.15 -8.87
C LEU A 58 -1.86 11.35 -9.11
N GLU A 59 -2.29 11.18 -10.36
CA GLU A 59 -3.70 11.24 -10.73
C GLU A 59 -4.56 10.20 -10.01
N ARG A 60 -5.83 10.53 -9.76
CA ARG A 60 -6.77 9.59 -9.15
C ARG A 60 -6.91 8.35 -10.03
N GLY A 61 -6.71 7.17 -9.44
CA GLY A 61 -6.69 5.89 -10.16
C GLY A 61 -5.34 5.51 -10.77
N ALA A 62 -4.27 6.30 -10.53
CA ALA A 62 -2.92 5.88 -10.87
C ALA A 62 -2.52 4.62 -10.07
N ARG A 63 -1.70 3.77 -10.70
CA ARG A 63 -1.30 2.47 -10.13
C ARG A 63 0.00 2.61 -9.35
N VAL A 64 0.01 2.08 -8.14
CA VAL A 64 1.20 1.97 -7.28
C VAL A 64 1.50 0.50 -7.06
N ALA A 65 2.64 0.07 -7.60
CA ALA A 65 3.14 -1.29 -7.46
C ALA A 65 3.93 -1.47 -6.16
N SER A 66 3.84 -2.65 -5.57
CA SER A 66 4.70 -3.04 -4.45
C SER A 66 5.36 -4.39 -4.74
N TRP A 67 6.69 -4.42 -4.79
CA TRP A 67 7.51 -5.63 -4.97
C TRP A 67 8.34 -5.91 -3.72
N ILE A 68 7.63 -6.17 -2.63
CA ILE A 68 8.17 -6.28 -1.27
C ILE A 68 7.76 -7.60 -0.60
N ALA A 69 8.51 -8.02 0.42
CA ALA A 69 8.15 -9.21 1.19
C ALA A 69 6.94 -8.94 2.10
N LYS A 70 6.38 -10.00 2.70
CA LYS A 70 5.34 -9.84 3.74
C LYS A 70 5.89 -9.01 4.90
N GLY A 71 5.10 -8.02 5.33
CA GLY A 71 5.46 -7.12 6.43
C GLY A 71 4.44 -5.99 6.56
N PRO A 72 4.64 -5.06 7.51
CA PRO A 72 3.68 -3.99 7.79
C PRO A 72 3.34 -3.12 6.58
N VAL A 73 4.34 -2.72 5.77
CA VAL A 73 4.10 -1.95 4.54
C VAL A 73 3.21 -2.75 3.59
N ALA A 74 3.56 -4.01 3.30
CA ALA A 74 2.78 -4.87 2.41
C ALA A 74 1.35 -5.11 2.92
N ALA A 75 1.14 -5.17 4.23
CA ALA A 75 -0.17 -5.33 4.85
C ALA A 75 -1.05 -4.08 4.71
N LEU A 76 -0.46 -2.88 4.77
CA LEU A 76 -1.21 -1.62 4.70
C LEU A 76 -1.40 -1.08 3.28
N MET A 77 -0.56 -1.44 2.31
CA MET A 77 -0.67 -0.96 0.92
C MET A 77 -2.07 -1.14 0.29
N PRO A 78 -2.77 -2.28 0.46
CA PRO A 78 -4.13 -2.46 -0.07
C PRO A 78 -5.17 -1.49 0.52
N LEU A 79 -4.88 -0.86 1.66
CA LEU A 79 -5.73 0.13 2.31
C LEU A 79 -5.24 1.56 2.01
N ALA A 80 -3.92 1.76 2.01
CA ALA A 80 -3.29 3.07 1.87
C ALA A 80 -3.46 3.64 0.47
N ALA A 81 -3.27 2.80 -0.56
CA ALA A 81 -3.44 3.22 -1.95
C ALA A 81 -4.87 3.71 -2.23
N PRO A 82 -5.96 2.96 -1.97
CA PRO A 82 -7.30 3.47 -2.20
C PRO A 82 -7.66 4.67 -1.33
N ARG A 83 -7.13 4.76 -0.10
CA ARG A 83 -7.29 5.97 0.75
C ARG A 83 -6.64 7.21 0.12
N ALA A 84 -5.51 7.04 -0.57
CA ALA A 84 -4.86 8.08 -1.36
C ALA A 84 -5.53 8.31 -2.74
N GLY A 85 -6.62 7.59 -3.06
CA GLY A 85 -7.27 7.66 -4.37
C GLY A 85 -6.53 6.89 -5.47
N LEU A 86 -5.60 6.00 -5.12
CA LEU A 86 -4.72 5.23 -6.00
C LEU A 86 -5.15 3.75 -6.05
N VAL A 87 -4.59 3.00 -7.01
CA VAL A 87 -4.83 1.56 -7.18
C VAL A 87 -3.58 0.78 -6.79
N HIS A 88 -3.70 -0.16 -5.87
CA HIS A 88 -2.58 -1.02 -5.46
C HIS A 88 -2.37 -2.17 -6.45
N VAL A 89 -1.12 -2.36 -6.89
CA VAL A 89 -0.67 -3.49 -7.71
C VAL A 89 0.33 -4.34 -6.90
N PRO A 90 -0.13 -5.38 -6.17
CA PRO A 90 0.77 -6.25 -5.42
C PRO A 90 1.55 -7.17 -6.36
N ILE A 91 2.88 -7.08 -6.35
CA ILE A 91 3.77 -7.93 -7.15
C ILE A 91 4.36 -9.02 -6.26
N ASN A 92 4.25 -10.28 -6.69
CA ASN A 92 4.79 -11.40 -5.94
C ASN A 92 6.32 -11.25 -5.77
N PRO A 93 6.85 -11.23 -4.52
CA PRO A 93 8.26 -11.02 -4.23
C PRO A 93 9.22 -12.08 -4.80
N LEU A 94 8.69 -13.23 -5.26
CA LEU A 94 9.46 -14.30 -5.89
C LEU A 94 9.65 -14.13 -7.41
N LEU A 95 8.95 -13.18 -8.03
CA LEU A 95 9.14 -12.86 -9.45
C LEU A 95 10.47 -12.14 -9.67
N LYS A 96 11.08 -12.40 -10.83
CA LYS A 96 12.34 -11.75 -11.24
C LYS A 96 12.07 -10.47 -12.01
N HIS A 97 13.09 -9.60 -12.12
CA HIS A 97 12.98 -8.26 -12.72
C HIS A 97 12.25 -8.25 -14.08
N ALA A 98 12.53 -9.18 -15.00
CA ALA A 98 11.83 -9.24 -16.30
C ALA A 98 10.30 -9.44 -16.19
N GLN A 99 9.84 -10.23 -15.21
CA GLN A 99 8.40 -10.44 -14.96
C GLN A 99 7.78 -9.21 -14.28
N VAL A 100 8.55 -8.56 -13.41
CA VAL A 100 8.15 -7.30 -12.77
C VAL A 100 8.01 -6.21 -13.82
N ALA A 101 8.96 -6.08 -14.73
CA ALA A 101 8.94 -5.14 -15.84
C ALA A 101 7.69 -5.30 -16.70
N HIS A 102 7.34 -6.55 -17.03
CA HIS A 102 6.09 -6.83 -17.74
C HIS A 102 4.85 -6.34 -16.97
N ILE A 103 4.78 -6.61 -15.66
CA ILE A 103 3.66 -6.15 -14.82
C ILE A 103 3.61 -4.62 -14.72
N LEU A 104 4.76 -3.95 -14.58
CA LEU A 104 4.81 -2.48 -14.53
C LEU A 104 4.31 -1.86 -15.84
N SER A 105 4.73 -2.44 -16.98
CA SER A 105 4.31 -2.01 -18.31
C SER A 105 2.81 -2.23 -18.53
N ASP A 106 2.32 -3.44 -18.26
CA ASP A 106 0.91 -3.81 -18.44
C ASP A 106 -0.03 -3.02 -17.52
N SER A 107 0.35 -2.87 -16.25
CA SER A 107 -0.44 -2.07 -15.30
C SER A 107 -0.30 -0.57 -15.53
N GLY A 108 0.74 -0.10 -16.22
CA GLY A 108 1.11 1.31 -16.28
C GLY A 108 1.30 1.93 -14.89
N ALA A 109 2.00 1.22 -13.99
CA ALA A 109 2.31 1.71 -12.66
C ALA A 109 3.14 3.00 -12.74
N ALA A 110 2.74 4.01 -11.96
CA ALA A 110 3.42 5.30 -11.87
C ALA A 110 4.38 5.37 -10.67
N LEU A 111 4.31 4.40 -9.76
CA LEU A 111 5.22 4.27 -8.62
C LEU A 111 5.44 2.79 -8.34
N LEU A 112 6.69 2.39 -8.11
CA LEU A 112 7.08 1.08 -7.60
C LEU A 112 7.79 1.25 -6.26
N ILE A 113 7.27 0.55 -5.26
CA ILE A 113 7.93 0.39 -3.96
C ILE A 113 8.59 -1.00 -3.93
N GLY A 114 9.89 -1.08 -3.66
CA GLY A 114 10.63 -2.34 -3.64
C GLY A 114 11.76 -2.32 -2.59
N THR A 115 12.34 -3.48 -2.27
CA THR A 115 13.59 -3.50 -1.50
C THR A 115 14.71 -2.90 -2.36
N ALA A 116 15.70 -2.24 -1.76
CA ALA A 116 16.85 -1.68 -2.50
C ALA A 116 17.49 -2.75 -3.41
N ALA A 117 17.78 -3.93 -2.85
CA ALA A 117 18.36 -5.05 -3.58
C ALA A 117 17.51 -5.55 -4.77
N ARG A 118 16.19 -5.34 -4.78
CA ARG A 118 15.33 -5.68 -5.93
C ARG A 118 15.31 -4.55 -6.94
N LEU A 119 15.19 -3.31 -6.48
CA LEU A 119 15.23 -2.14 -7.35
C LEU A 119 16.54 -2.09 -8.14
N ASP A 120 17.67 -2.45 -7.51
CA ASP A 120 18.99 -2.53 -8.14
C ASP A 120 19.09 -3.59 -9.25
N THR A 121 18.13 -4.53 -9.34
CA THR A 121 18.09 -5.52 -10.43
C THR A 121 17.38 -5.04 -11.69
N LEU A 122 16.70 -3.90 -11.63
CA LEU A 122 15.98 -3.33 -12.77
C LEU A 122 16.98 -2.66 -13.71
N GLY A 123 16.95 -3.06 -14.99
CA GLY A 123 17.78 -2.51 -16.04
C GLY A 123 17.10 -1.40 -16.84
N GLU A 124 17.81 -0.92 -17.86
CA GLU A 124 17.24 -0.01 -18.85
C GLU A 124 16.04 -0.67 -19.55
N GLY A 125 14.90 0.03 -19.60
CA GLY A 125 13.67 -0.47 -20.21
C GLY A 125 12.78 -1.33 -19.30
N ASP A 126 13.24 -1.72 -18.10
CA ASP A 126 12.40 -2.50 -17.15
C ASP A 126 11.33 -1.62 -16.46
N VAL A 127 11.53 -0.31 -16.43
CA VAL A 127 10.68 0.66 -15.72
C VAL A 127 10.01 1.60 -16.71
N PRO A 128 8.65 1.72 -16.70
CA PRO A 128 7.95 2.66 -17.57
C PRO A 128 8.41 4.11 -17.37
N SER A 129 8.36 4.91 -18.42
CA SER A 129 8.67 6.34 -18.34
C SER A 129 7.75 7.04 -17.32
N GLY A 130 8.35 7.81 -16.41
CA GLY A 130 7.62 8.50 -15.35
C GLY A 130 7.23 7.62 -14.15
N CYS A 131 7.61 6.33 -14.13
CA CYS A 131 7.43 5.51 -12.95
C CYS A 131 8.51 5.80 -11.90
N HIS A 132 8.09 6.27 -10.73
CA HIS A 132 8.96 6.56 -9.60
C HIS A 132 9.39 5.27 -8.91
N LEU A 133 10.65 5.16 -8.49
CA LEU A 133 11.16 4.02 -7.73
C LEU A 133 11.48 4.46 -6.30
N HIS A 134 10.89 3.79 -5.30
CA HIS A 134 11.13 4.09 -3.90
C HIS A 134 11.50 2.84 -3.10
N PRO A 135 12.58 2.88 -2.30
CA PRO A 135 12.88 1.82 -1.34
C PRO A 135 11.72 1.64 -0.36
N GLU A 136 11.46 0.39 0.05
CA GLU A 136 10.44 0.08 1.07
C GLU A 136 10.72 0.77 2.41
N GLY A 137 11.99 1.14 2.66
CA GLY A 137 12.41 1.89 3.82
C GLY A 137 11.76 3.28 3.92
N ASP A 138 11.50 3.93 2.78
CA ASP A 138 10.82 5.24 2.73
C ASP A 138 9.37 5.11 3.18
N ALA A 139 8.66 4.11 2.64
CA ALA A 139 7.29 3.80 3.03
C ALA A 139 7.21 3.40 4.51
N ALA A 140 8.16 2.59 4.99
CA ALA A 140 8.23 2.22 6.41
C ALA A 140 8.55 3.42 7.32
N ALA A 141 9.37 4.38 6.86
CA ALA A 141 9.66 5.60 7.58
C ALA A 141 8.42 6.50 7.66
N ALA A 142 7.68 6.66 6.55
CA ALA A 142 6.42 7.38 6.53
C ALA A 142 5.42 6.81 7.55
N MET A 143 5.30 5.47 7.63
CA MET A 143 4.42 4.79 8.59
C MET A 143 4.77 5.09 10.06
N ARG A 144 6.02 5.34 10.41
CA ARG A 144 6.44 5.59 11.81
C ARG A 144 6.14 7.02 12.27
N GLY A 145 6.10 7.98 11.34
CA GLY A 145 6.06 9.41 11.66
C GLY A 145 7.40 9.90 12.21
N GLY A 146 7.79 11.13 11.87
CA GLY A 146 8.78 11.85 12.68
C GLY A 146 8.15 12.15 14.03
N ARG A 147 8.91 11.99 15.12
CA ARG A 147 8.53 12.60 16.40
C ARG A 147 8.50 14.10 16.15
N GLY A 148 7.29 14.66 15.99
CA GLY A 148 7.06 16.10 16.08
C GLY A 148 7.43 16.60 17.47
#